data_AF-A0A846BZL8-F1
#
_entry.id   AF-A0A846BZL8-F1
#
_cell.length_a   1.000
_cell.length_b   1.000
_cell.length_c   1.000
_cell.angle_alpha   90.00
_cell.angle_beta   90.00
_cell.angle_gamma   90.00
#
_symmetry.space_group_name_H-M   'P 1'
#
loop_
_entity.id
_entity.type
_entity.pdbx_description
1 polymer ?
#
loop_
_entity_poly.entity_id
_entity_poly.type
_entity_poly.pdbx_seq_one_letter_code
_entity_poly.pdbx_strand_id
1 'polypeptide(L)'
;MNNSKNYIQKLLIVLSIFILTVTIFSPNAFAAPSSTCPENMEFIPGGEFKMGSEQPEFIEELPVEDVSVSSFCIDSHEITNAEFTKFVEDTGYVTIAERPLSKEQFPPLHICGMNDSCGEREYRG
;
A
#
# COMPACT_ATOMS: atom_id res chain seq x y z
N MET A 1 54.99 -42.71 21.01
CA MET A 1 54.04 -41.70 21.55
C MET A 1 53.28 -40.99 20.42
N ASN A 2 52.86 -41.71 19.36
CA ASN A 2 52.46 -41.10 18.09
C ASN A 2 50.98 -41.38 17.78
N ASN A 3 50.44 -42.47 18.35
CA ASN A 3 49.05 -42.88 18.13
C ASN A 3 48.06 -41.99 18.89
N SER A 4 48.38 -41.55 20.11
CA SER A 4 47.52 -40.65 20.91
C SER A 4 47.29 -39.29 20.22
N LYS A 5 48.34 -38.70 19.61
CA LYS A 5 48.22 -37.47 18.82
C LYS A 5 47.35 -37.66 17.57
N ASN A 6 47.46 -38.83 16.92
CA ASN A 6 46.62 -39.19 15.77
C ASN A 6 45.14 -39.45 16.15
N TYR A 7 44.87 -39.99 17.34
CA TYR A 7 43.49 -40.17 17.84
C TYR A 7 42.83 -38.84 18.20
N ILE A 8 43.57 -37.94 18.85
CA ILE A 8 43.06 -36.61 19.19
C ILE A 8 42.79 -35.79 17.92
N GLN A 9 43.72 -35.81 16.96
CA GLN A 9 43.53 -35.11 15.69
C GLN A 9 42.37 -35.69 14.85
N LYS A 10 42.21 -37.02 14.81
CA LYS A 10 41.07 -37.68 14.17
C LYS A 10 39.75 -37.33 14.88
N LEU A 11 39.74 -37.28 16.21
CA LEU A 11 38.56 -36.91 16.99
C LEU A 11 38.15 -35.46 16.71
N LEU A 12 39.11 -34.53 16.65
CA LEU A 12 38.85 -33.12 16.33
C LEU A 12 38.32 -32.93 14.90
N ILE A 13 38.84 -33.68 13.93
CA ILE A 13 38.36 -33.65 12.54
C ILE A 13 36.92 -34.20 12.44
N VAL A 14 36.61 -35.30 13.13
CA VAL A 14 35.26 -35.87 13.15
C VAL A 14 34.28 -34.91 13.85
N LEU A 15 34.70 -34.27 14.94
CA LEU A 15 33.87 -33.27 15.63
C LEU A 15 33.61 -32.04 14.76
N SER A 16 34.62 -31.55 14.02
CA SER A 16 34.44 -30.40 13.13
C SER A 16 33.56 -30.73 11.93
N ILE A 17 33.69 -31.93 11.35
CA ILE A 17 32.80 -32.41 10.27
C ILE A 17 31.38 -32.53 10.80
N PHE A 18 31.17 -33.08 12.00
CA PHE A 18 29.84 -33.19 12.59
C PHE A 18 29.19 -31.82 12.81
N ILE A 19 29.94 -30.86 13.37
CA ILE A 19 29.47 -29.47 13.56
C ILE A 19 29.20 -28.79 12.21
N LEU A 20 30.03 -29.02 11.19
CA LEU A 20 29.83 -28.49 9.84
C LEU A 20 28.59 -29.11 9.18
N THR A 21 28.32 -30.40 9.39
CA THR A 21 27.12 -31.05 8.85
C THR A 21 25.84 -30.57 9.54
N VAL A 22 25.89 -30.28 10.85
CA VAL A 22 24.73 -29.79 11.60
C VAL A 22 24.36 -28.36 11.20
N THR A 23 25.33 -27.53 10.79
CA THR A 23 25.06 -26.15 10.34
C THR A 23 24.50 -26.06 8.91
N ILE A 24 24.82 -27.02 8.04
CA ILE A 24 24.30 -27.06 6.65
C ILE A 24 22.89 -27.69 6.60
N PHE A 25 22.53 -28.50 7.60
CA PHE A 25 21.24 -29.20 7.69
C PHE A 25 20.22 -28.53 8.63
N SER A 26 20.34 -27.22 8.87
CA SER A 26 19.19 -26.46 9.34
C SER A 26 18.22 -26.31 8.17
N PRO A 27 17.01 -26.90 8.21
CA PRO A 27 15.97 -26.46 7.29
C PRO A 27 15.76 -24.99 7.66
N ASN A 28 16.09 -24.10 6.72
CA ASN A 28 15.60 -22.73 6.78
C ASN A 28 14.12 -22.84 7.11
N ALA A 29 13.74 -22.39 8.29
CA ALA A 29 12.35 -22.14 8.58
C ALA A 29 11.91 -21.24 7.42
N PHE A 30 11.08 -21.76 6.53
CA PHE A 30 10.33 -20.93 5.61
C PHE A 30 9.56 -20.00 6.52
N ALA A 31 10.11 -18.81 6.73
CA ALA A 31 9.39 -17.73 7.34
C ALA A 31 8.10 -17.62 6.52
N ALA A 32 6.97 -17.87 7.17
CA ALA A 32 5.69 -17.47 6.61
C ALA A 32 5.86 -16.01 6.16
N PRO A 33 5.31 -15.60 5.00
CA PRO A 33 5.34 -14.19 4.63
C PRO A 33 4.76 -13.43 5.82
N SER A 34 5.59 -12.62 6.47
CA SER A 34 5.11 -11.71 7.48
C SER A 34 4.12 -10.83 6.75
N SER A 35 2.83 -10.98 7.06
CA SER A 35 1.77 -10.10 6.58
C SER A 35 1.90 -8.76 7.30
N THR A 36 3.08 -8.15 7.16
CA THR A 36 3.42 -6.82 7.64
C THR A 36 3.08 -5.87 6.53
N CYS A 37 2.34 -4.83 6.87
CA CYS A 37 2.05 -3.76 5.93
C CYS A 37 3.36 -3.14 5.41
N PRO A 38 3.34 -2.56 4.20
CA PRO A 38 4.43 -1.73 3.71
C PRO A 38 4.80 -0.62 4.71
N GLU A 39 5.98 -0.05 4.54
CA GLU A 39 6.44 1.07 5.36
C GLU A 39 5.43 2.23 5.30
N ASN A 40 5.18 2.86 6.45
CA ASN A 40 4.21 3.96 6.67
C ASN A 40 2.72 3.61 6.43
N MET A 41 2.39 2.34 6.23
CA MET A 41 1.03 1.83 6.22
C MET A 41 0.66 1.13 7.53
N GLU A 42 -0.59 1.31 7.95
CA GLU A 42 -1.16 0.68 9.13
C GLU A 42 -2.08 -0.48 8.73
N PHE A 43 -2.05 -1.55 9.52
CA PHE A 43 -2.94 -2.70 9.34
C PHE A 43 -4.31 -2.40 9.95
N ILE A 44 -5.35 -2.40 9.11
CA ILE A 44 -6.74 -2.23 9.54
C ILE A 44 -7.40 -3.61 9.59
N PRO A 45 -7.83 -4.09 10.77
CA PRO A 45 -8.57 -5.34 10.86
C PRO A 45 -9.91 -5.20 10.13
N GLY A 46 -10.29 -6.26 9.41
CA GLY A 46 -11.60 -6.34 8.79
C GLY A 46 -12.71 -6.44 9.83
N GLY A 47 -13.93 -6.10 9.42
CA GLY A 47 -15.08 -6.09 10.30
C GLY A 47 -16.31 -5.49 9.63
N GLU A 48 -17.36 -5.36 10.42
CA GLU A 48 -18.60 -4.70 10.02
C GLU A 48 -18.71 -3.35 10.72
N PHE A 49 -19.16 -2.33 9.99
CA PHE A 49 -19.41 -1.01 10.54
C PHE A 49 -20.55 -0.32 9.80
N LYS A 50 -21.10 0.73 10.40
CA LYS A 50 -22.12 1.57 9.81
C LYS A 50 -21.48 2.67 8.97
N MET A 51 -21.73 2.68 7.67
CA MET A 51 -21.26 3.73 6.74
C MET A 51 -22.37 4.74 6.48
N GLY A 52 -22.04 6.03 6.48
CA GLY A 52 -22.98 7.15 6.33
C GLY A 52 -23.17 7.92 7.64
N SER A 53 -24.14 8.84 7.67
CA SER A 53 -24.46 9.64 8.86
C SER A 53 -25.96 9.74 9.10
N GLU A 54 -26.39 9.65 10.37
CA GLU A 54 -27.79 9.88 10.77
C GLU A 54 -28.10 11.38 10.99
N GLN A 55 -27.10 12.26 10.87
CA GLN A 55 -27.24 13.69 11.14
C GLN A 55 -28.06 14.37 10.03
N PRO A 56 -29.12 15.14 10.37
CA PRO A 56 -30.00 15.76 9.38
C PRO A 56 -29.33 16.75 8.43
N GLU A 57 -28.18 17.32 8.80
CA GLU A 57 -27.40 18.25 7.97
C GLU A 57 -26.67 17.57 6.81
N PHE A 58 -26.44 16.25 6.87
CA PHE A 58 -25.71 15.47 5.86
C PHE A 58 -26.67 14.52 5.12
N ILE A 59 -27.67 15.09 4.45
CA ILE A 59 -28.71 14.31 3.74
C ILE A 59 -28.10 13.44 2.65
N GLU A 60 -27.02 13.91 2.01
CA GLU A 60 -26.24 13.22 1.00
C GLU A 60 -25.45 12.02 1.53
N GLU A 61 -25.27 11.88 2.85
CA GLU A 61 -24.61 10.74 3.49
C GLU A 61 -25.60 9.65 3.95
N LEU A 62 -26.89 9.80 3.64
CA LEU A 62 -27.92 8.79 3.90
C LEU A 62 -28.12 7.85 2.69
N PRO A 63 -28.58 6.61 2.91
CA PRO A 63 -28.87 5.98 4.21
C PRO A 63 -27.61 5.48 4.92
N VAL A 64 -27.71 5.30 6.24
CA VAL A 64 -26.70 4.57 7.01
C VAL A 64 -26.86 3.08 6.79
N GLU A 65 -25.82 2.44 6.27
CA GLU A 65 -25.85 1.02 5.88
C GLU A 65 -24.77 0.21 6.64
N ASP A 66 -25.07 -1.05 6.93
CA ASP A 66 -24.09 -1.99 7.49
C ASP A 66 -23.18 -2.51 6.37
N VAL A 67 -21.88 -2.22 6.46
CA VAL A 67 -20.87 -2.58 5.46
C VAL A 67 -19.84 -3.51 6.09
N SER A 68 -19.55 -4.62 5.40
CA SER A 68 -18.49 -5.56 5.76
C SER A 68 -17.26 -5.36 4.88
N VAL A 69 -16.09 -5.23 5.49
CA VAL A 69 -14.81 -5.08 4.79
C VAL A 69 -13.80 -6.12 5.27
N SER A 70 -13.01 -6.66 4.33
CA SER A 70 -11.86 -7.51 4.66
C SER A 70 -10.75 -6.67 5.28
N SER A 71 -9.81 -7.30 5.98
CA SER A 71 -8.62 -6.60 6.50
C SER A 71 -7.73 -6.10 5.36
N PHE A 72 -7.14 -4.92 5.52
CA PHE A 72 -6.25 -4.31 4.53
C PHE A 72 -5.22 -3.38 5.20
N CYS A 73 -4.24 -2.93 4.44
CA CYS A 73 -3.29 -1.90 4.87
C CYS A 73 -3.66 -0.56 4.23
N ILE A 74 -3.54 0.54 4.97
CA ILE A 74 -3.75 1.90 4.46
C ILE A 74 -2.64 2.83 4.92
N ASP A 75 -2.27 3.82 4.10
CA ASP A 75 -1.30 4.84 4.51
C ASP A 75 -1.76 5.56 5.78
N SER A 76 -0.82 5.78 6.70
CA SER A 76 -1.08 6.47 7.97
C SER A 76 -1.35 7.98 7.77
N HIS A 77 -0.95 8.53 6.62
CA HIS A 77 -1.17 9.92 6.23
C HIS A 77 -1.48 10.02 4.74
N GLU A 78 -2.05 11.15 4.33
CA GLU A 78 -2.23 11.47 2.91
C GLU A 78 -0.88 11.58 2.18
N ILE A 79 -0.86 11.24 0.90
CA ILE A 79 0.35 11.40 0.08
C ILE A 79 0.78 12.87 0.03
N THR A 80 2.03 13.12 0.41
CA THR A 80 2.60 14.47 0.42
C THR A 80 3.03 14.90 -0.98
N ASN A 81 3.14 16.23 -1.17
CA ASN A 81 3.67 16.79 -2.41
C ASN A 81 5.08 16.26 -2.74
N ALA A 82 5.92 16.03 -1.73
CA ALA A 82 7.28 15.54 -1.92
C ALA A 82 7.29 14.09 -2.44
N GLU A 83 6.43 13.22 -1.88
CA GLU A 83 6.29 11.83 -2.32
C GLU A 83 5.69 11.75 -3.72
N PHE A 84 4.66 12.55 -4.00
CA PHE A 84 4.07 12.60 -5.33
C PHE A 84 5.06 13.15 -6.37
N THR A 85 5.87 14.14 -6.01
CA THR A 85 6.94 14.67 -6.88
C THR A 85 7.94 13.58 -7.24
N LYS A 86 8.39 12.80 -6.25
CA LYS A 86 9.30 11.67 -6.49
C LYS A 86 8.69 10.65 -7.45
N PHE A 87 7.40 10.32 -7.28
CA PHE A 87 6.70 9.44 -8.22
C PHE A 87 6.69 9.99 -9.66
N VAL A 88 6.43 11.29 -9.83
CA VAL A 88 6.46 11.93 -11.15
C VAL A 88 7.86 11.91 -11.76
N GLU A 89 8.91 12.19 -10.97
CA GLU A 89 10.30 12.15 -11.43
C GLU A 89 10.73 10.73 -11.84
N ASP A 90 10.33 9.71 -11.07
CA ASP A 90 10.69 8.31 -11.32
C ASP A 90 9.95 7.72 -12.53
N THR A 91 8.71 8.16 -12.79
CA THR A 91 7.85 7.55 -13.83
C THR A 91 7.64 8.43 -15.06
N GLY A 92 7.93 9.72 -14.97
CA GLY A 92 7.56 10.72 -15.98
C GLY A 92 6.05 10.94 -16.10
N TYR A 93 5.27 10.66 -15.04
CA TYR A 93 3.82 10.75 -15.10
C TYR A 93 3.32 12.20 -15.29
N VAL A 94 2.54 12.44 -16.34
CA VAL A 94 1.83 13.70 -16.58
C VAL A 94 0.40 13.56 -16.06
N THR A 95 0.01 14.39 -15.11
CA THR A 95 -1.31 14.31 -14.47
C THR A 95 -2.44 14.64 -15.45
N ILE A 96 -3.68 14.27 -15.10
CA ILE A 96 -4.84 14.64 -15.93
C ILE A 96 -4.99 16.17 -16.00
N ALA A 97 -4.67 16.89 -14.92
CA ALA A 97 -4.75 18.35 -14.85
C ALA A 97 -3.76 19.06 -15.80
N GLU A 98 -2.62 18.43 -16.12
CA GLU A 98 -1.61 18.98 -17.02
C GLU A 98 -1.87 18.62 -18.50
N ARG A 99 -2.83 17.73 -18.76
CA ARG A 99 -3.22 17.36 -20.13
C ARG A 99 -4.27 18.34 -20.66
N PRO A 100 -4.34 18.55 -21.98
CA PRO A 100 -5.45 19.29 -22.57
C PRO A 100 -6.80 18.68 -22.18
N LEU A 101 -7.70 19.50 -21.64
CA LEU A 101 -9.07 19.07 -21.32
C LEU A 101 -9.82 18.78 -22.62
N SER A 102 -10.25 17.54 -22.82
CA SER A 102 -11.14 17.21 -23.93
C SER A 102 -12.56 17.63 -23.60
N LYS A 103 -13.28 18.18 -24.60
CA LYS A 103 -14.67 18.63 -24.43
C LYS A 103 -15.61 17.45 -24.14
N GLU A 104 -15.24 16.25 -24.55
CA GLU A 104 -15.99 15.02 -24.33
C GLU A 104 -15.93 14.54 -22.87
N GLN A 105 -14.76 14.64 -22.23
CA GLN A 105 -14.59 14.24 -20.82
C GLN A 105 -15.00 15.36 -19.86
N PHE A 106 -14.84 16.61 -20.29
CA PHE A 106 -15.20 17.81 -19.53
C PHE A 106 -16.16 18.65 -20.35
N PRO A 107 -17.45 18.24 -20.43
CA PRO A 107 -18.45 19.04 -21.10
C PRO A 107 -18.54 20.42 -20.45
N PRO A 108 -18.91 21.47 -21.22
CA PRO A 108 -19.11 22.80 -20.67
C PRO A 108 -20.06 22.73 -19.48
N LEU A 109 -19.69 23.36 -18.36
CA LEU A 109 -20.63 23.48 -17.24
C LEU A 109 -21.77 24.39 -17.69
N HIS A 110 -22.97 23.81 -17.77
CA HIS A 110 -24.21 24.56 -17.88
C HIS A 110 -24.45 25.30 -16.57
N ILE A 111 -23.87 26.48 -16.46
CA ILE A 111 -24.23 27.45 -15.44
C ILE A 111 -25.50 28.17 -15.89
N CYS A 112 -26.65 27.67 -15.45
CA CYS A 112 -27.85 28.50 -15.49
C CYS A 112 -27.73 29.54 -14.37
N GLY A 113 -27.76 30.82 -14.74
CA GLY A 113 -28.00 31.88 -13.77
C GLY A 113 -29.40 31.71 -13.19
N MET A 114 -29.62 32.13 -11.94
CA MET A 114 -30.94 32.00 -11.28
C MET A 114 -32.09 32.58 -12.10
N ASN A 115 -31.85 33.53 -13.03
CA ASN A 115 -32.88 34.19 -13.83
C ASN A 115 -32.59 34.35 -15.35
N ASP A 116 -31.49 33.86 -15.90
CA ASP A 116 -31.17 34.05 -17.33
C ASP A 116 -30.75 32.73 -18.00
N SER A 117 -31.21 32.54 -19.23
CA SER A 117 -30.98 31.39 -20.11
C SER A 117 -29.57 30.80 -19.98
N CYS A 118 -29.50 29.49 -19.73
CA CYS A 118 -28.27 28.70 -19.66
C CYS A 118 -27.33 29.04 -20.84
N GLY A 119 -26.23 29.73 -20.55
CA GLY A 119 -25.14 29.95 -21.49
C GLY A 119 -23.99 28.99 -21.20
N GLU A 120 -23.31 28.52 -22.23
CA GLU A 120 -22.09 27.74 -22.08
C GLU A 120 -20.92 28.68 -21.80
N ARG A 121 -20.21 28.50 -20.67
CA ARG A 121 -18.88 29.10 -20.50
C ARG A 121 -17.85 28.13 -21.06
N GLU A 122 -17.12 28.57 -22.08
CA GLU A 122 -15.97 27.84 -22.59
C GLU A 122 -14.85 27.85 -21.53
N TYR A 123 -14.34 26.66 -21.20
CA TYR A 123 -13.18 26.50 -20.35
C TYR A 123 -11.95 27.12 -21.03
N ARG A 124 -11.44 28.24 -20.52
CA ARG A 124 -10.12 28.75 -20.88
C ARG A 124 -9.07 27.95 -20.12
N GLY A 125 -8.43 27.01 -20.83
CA GLY A 125 -7.13 26.44 -20.43
C GLY A 125 -6.00 27.43 -20.68
#